data_AF-A0ABD6C5P5-F1
#
_entry.id   AF-A0ABD6C5P5-F1
#
_cell.length_a   1.000
_cell.length_b   1.000
_cell.length_c   1.000
_cell.angle_alpha   90.00
_cell.angle_beta   90.00
_cell.angle_gamma   90.00
#
_symmetry.space_group_name_H-M   'P 1'
#
loop_
_entity.id
_entity.type
_entity.pdbx_description
1 polymer ?
#
loop_
_entity_poly.entity_id
_entity_poly.type
_entity_poly.pdbx_seq_one_letter_code
_entity_poly.pdbx_strand_id
1 'polypeptide(L)'
;MDHETFLAIHRYGAGISVVAGLLALLAVVVGGPIAFLGPPLAFMAPLGILYFVGGVLEASGRHRIVGEELLRGIVWYGGSLLAWAVILSETPALPTTPWTFPGLPIVTTAGLVGLLVGIRSWTGLDLQAQTPGGSLLHLVGGSVLGGFLVLYAILAQGRSILLLVLYAGSLVVGWHLWRNHWGSAEDQSSS
;
A
#
# COMPACT_ATOMS: atom_id res chain seq x y z
N MET A 1 -13.97 -21.25 15.38
CA MET A 1 -13.33 -20.37 16.38
C MET A 1 -14.32 -19.27 16.68
N ASP A 2 -14.58 -19.01 17.96
CA ASP A 2 -15.48 -17.93 18.38
C ASP A 2 -14.82 -16.55 18.18
N HIS A 3 -15.64 -15.50 18.17
CA HIS A 3 -15.21 -14.13 17.88
C HIS A 3 -14.20 -13.59 18.90
N GLU A 4 -14.37 -13.92 20.18
CA GLU A 4 -13.46 -13.49 21.25
C GLU A 4 -12.07 -14.11 21.08
N THR A 5 -12.00 -15.42 20.81
CA THR A 5 -10.74 -16.10 20.51
C THR A 5 -10.05 -15.52 19.27
N PHE A 6 -10.81 -15.22 18.21
CA PHE A 6 -10.28 -14.56 17.00
C PHE A 6 -9.61 -13.22 17.35
N LEU A 7 -10.33 -12.36 18.08
CA LEU A 7 -9.85 -11.03 18.46
C LEU A 7 -8.65 -11.09 19.38
N ALA A 8 -8.62 -12.04 20.32
CA ALA A 8 -7.48 -12.22 21.24
C ALA A 8 -6.20 -12.54 20.47
N ILE A 9 -6.26 -13.47 19.52
CA ILE A 9 -5.11 -13.84 18.66
C ILE A 9 -4.66 -12.63 17.84
N HIS A 10 -5.59 -11.89 17.23
CA HIS A 10 -5.23 -10.77 16.38
C HIS A 10 -4.68 -9.58 17.16
N ARG A 11 -5.19 -9.29 18.37
CA ARG A 11 -4.63 -8.25 19.23
C ARG A 11 -3.22 -8.61 19.71
N TYR A 12 -2.99 -9.86 20.06
CA TYR A 12 -1.67 -10.34 20.44
C TYR A 12 -0.67 -10.24 19.27
N GLY A 13 -1.07 -10.73 18.09
CA GLY A 13 -0.26 -10.64 16.87
C GLY A 13 0.02 -9.19 16.46
N ALA A 14 -0.95 -8.28 16.62
CA ALA A 14 -0.77 -6.85 16.36
C ALA A 14 0.28 -6.24 17.30
N GLY A 15 0.21 -6.56 18.60
CA GLY A 15 1.19 -6.12 19.58
C GLY A 15 2.61 -6.58 19.22
N ILE A 16 2.79 -7.87 18.89
CA ILE A 16 4.09 -8.41 18.46
C ILE A 16 4.60 -7.71 17.20
N SER A 17 3.72 -7.49 16.22
CA SER A 17 4.12 -6.89 14.94
C SER A 17 4.58 -5.45 15.09
N VAL A 18 3.92 -4.67 15.97
CA VAL A 18 4.35 -3.31 16.31
C VAL A 18 5.70 -3.33 17.01
N VAL A 19 5.90 -4.20 18.00
CA VAL A 19 7.18 -4.36 18.70
C VAL A 19 8.28 -4.76 17.72
N ALA A 20 8.03 -5.71 16.82
CA ALA A 20 8.95 -6.11 15.78
C ALA A 20 9.33 -4.93 14.86
N GLY A 21 8.37 -4.09 14.47
CA GLY A 21 8.63 -2.90 13.66
C GLY A 21 9.48 -1.86 14.38
N LEU A 22 9.22 -1.62 15.67
CA LEU A 22 10.04 -0.73 16.50
C LEU A 22 11.46 -1.26 16.67
N LEU A 23 11.62 -2.57 16.89
CA LEU A 23 12.93 -3.22 16.96
C LEU A 23 13.67 -3.15 15.62
N ALA A 24 12.96 -3.31 14.50
CA ALA A 24 13.54 -3.14 13.17
C ALA A 24 14.08 -1.72 12.98
N LEU A 25 13.27 -0.71 13.32
CA LEU A 25 13.68 0.70 13.24
C LEU A 25 14.88 0.97 14.14
N LEU A 26 14.86 0.49 15.38
CA LEU A 26 15.95 0.62 16.33
C LEU A 26 17.23 -0.04 15.79
N ALA A 27 17.14 -1.24 15.22
CA ALA A 27 18.28 -1.93 14.61
C ALA A 27 18.88 -1.15 13.42
N VAL A 28 18.03 -0.51 12.61
CA VAL A 28 18.47 0.32 11.48
C VAL A 28 19.12 1.63 11.94
N VAL A 29 18.58 2.28 12.98
CA VAL A 29 19.06 3.57 13.48
C VAL A 29 20.32 3.42 14.32
N VAL A 30 20.36 2.43 15.21
CA VAL A 30 21.47 2.22 16.16
C VAL A 30 22.64 1.46 15.51
N GLY A 31 22.34 0.51 14.63
CA GLY A 31 23.35 -0.35 14.02
C GLY A 31 24.02 -1.32 15.01
N GLY A 32 25.28 -1.66 14.76
CA GLY A 32 26.09 -2.48 15.66
C GLY A 32 25.62 -3.95 15.78
N PRO A 33 25.70 -4.56 16.97
CA PRO A 33 25.40 -6.00 17.16
C PRO A 33 23.97 -6.43 16.82
N ILE A 34 23.03 -5.48 16.78
CA ILE A 34 21.61 -5.75 16.48
C ILE A 34 21.23 -5.46 15.03
N ALA A 35 22.15 -4.92 14.21
CA ALA A 35 21.86 -4.53 12.83
C ALA A 35 21.34 -5.69 11.97
N PHE A 36 21.78 -6.92 12.27
CA PHE A 36 21.33 -8.12 11.55
C PHE A 36 19.83 -8.42 11.72
N LEU A 37 19.20 -7.92 12.78
CA LEU A 37 17.76 -8.06 13.01
C LEU A 37 16.93 -7.07 12.17
N GLY A 38 17.54 -5.98 11.71
CA GLY A 38 16.86 -4.93 10.96
C GLY A 38 16.14 -5.47 9.71
N PRO A 39 16.84 -6.10 8.75
CA PRO A 39 16.21 -6.60 7.53
C PRO A 39 15.08 -7.62 7.74
N PRO A 40 15.23 -8.72 8.52
CA PRO A 40 14.15 -9.69 8.68
C PRO A 40 12.95 -9.09 9.42
N LEU A 41 13.16 -8.25 10.43
CA LEU A 41 12.05 -7.61 11.15
C LEU A 41 11.38 -6.54 10.29
N ALA A 42 12.12 -5.76 9.50
CA ALA A 42 11.56 -4.74 8.62
C ALA A 42 10.78 -5.34 7.44
N PHE A 43 11.04 -6.61 7.09
CA PHE A 43 10.23 -7.38 6.14
C PHE A 43 8.97 -7.96 6.78
N MET A 44 9.09 -8.56 7.97
CA MET A 44 7.98 -9.27 8.63
C MET A 44 7.00 -8.34 9.34
N ALA A 45 7.49 -7.28 9.98
CA ALA A 45 6.65 -6.38 10.78
C ALA A 45 5.54 -5.72 9.96
N PRO A 46 5.78 -5.19 8.74
CA PRO A 46 4.70 -4.65 7.91
C PRO A 46 3.63 -5.68 7.60
N LEU A 47 4.00 -6.91 7.23
CA LEU A 47 3.03 -8.00 6.99
C LEU A 47 2.19 -8.30 8.22
N GLY A 48 2.84 -8.42 9.38
CA GLY A 48 2.16 -8.64 10.65
C GLY A 48 1.22 -7.49 11.02
N ILE A 49 1.65 -6.24 10.83
CA ILE A 49 0.81 -5.06 11.07
C ILE A 49 -0.40 -5.08 10.13
N LEU A 50 -0.20 -5.24 8.82
CA LEU A 50 -1.26 -5.25 7.82
C LEU A 50 -2.29 -6.35 8.12
N TYR A 51 -1.83 -7.56 8.44
CA TYR A 51 -2.70 -8.70 8.74
C TYR A 51 -3.42 -8.56 10.09
N PHE A 52 -2.66 -8.41 11.19
CA PHE A 52 -3.23 -8.46 12.52
C PHE A 52 -3.99 -7.19 12.89
N VAL A 53 -3.44 -6.00 12.60
CA VAL A 53 -4.15 -4.74 12.84
C VAL A 53 -5.34 -4.64 11.90
N GLY A 54 -5.17 -5.04 10.63
CA GLY A 54 -6.27 -5.12 9.67
C GLY A 54 -7.43 -5.95 10.19
N GLY A 55 -7.16 -7.18 10.61
CA GLY A 55 -8.18 -8.08 11.17
C GLY A 55 -8.84 -7.57 12.45
N VAL A 56 -8.10 -6.92 13.36
CA VAL A 56 -8.71 -6.27 14.55
C VAL A 56 -9.66 -5.15 14.14
N LEU A 57 -9.24 -4.29 13.21
CA LEU A 57 -10.02 -3.12 12.81
C LEU A 57 -11.26 -3.51 11.99
N GLU A 58 -11.12 -4.50 11.11
CA GLU A 58 -12.23 -5.07 10.34
C GLU A 58 -13.29 -5.66 11.28
N ALA A 59 -12.87 -6.50 12.22
CA ALA A 59 -13.77 -7.14 13.19
C ALA A 59 -14.44 -6.15 14.15
N SER A 60 -13.84 -4.98 14.40
CA SER A 60 -14.40 -3.97 15.32
C SER A 60 -15.63 -3.22 14.78
N GLY A 61 -15.91 -3.30 13.47
CA GLY A 61 -16.99 -2.58 12.81
C GLY A 61 -16.77 -1.07 12.66
N ARG A 62 -16.27 -0.38 13.70
CA ARG A 62 -16.04 1.07 13.71
C ARG A 62 -15.02 1.54 12.66
N HIS A 63 -14.00 0.72 12.41
CA HIS A 63 -12.93 1.03 11.45
C HIS A 63 -12.87 0.00 10.32
N ARG A 64 -14.03 -0.55 9.94
CA ARG A 64 -14.11 -1.63 8.96
C ARG A 64 -13.38 -1.32 7.66
N ILE A 65 -13.57 -0.11 7.12
CA ILE A 65 -12.88 0.35 5.89
C ILE A 65 -11.35 0.28 6.07
N VAL A 66 -10.83 0.79 7.19
CA VAL A 66 -9.38 0.76 7.47
C VAL A 66 -8.87 -0.67 7.58
N GLY A 67 -9.64 -1.54 8.24
CA GLY A 67 -9.30 -2.96 8.37
C GLY A 67 -9.20 -3.67 7.01
N GLU A 68 -10.22 -3.51 6.17
CA GLU A 68 -10.25 -4.09 4.82
C GLU A 68 -9.09 -3.59 3.95
N GLU A 69 -8.78 -2.29 4.00
CA GLU A 69 -7.66 -1.73 3.24
C GLU A 69 -6.29 -2.18 3.75
N LEU A 70 -6.12 -2.36 5.06
CA LEU A 70 -4.89 -2.92 5.61
C LEU A 70 -4.68 -4.37 5.17
N LEU A 71 -5.74 -5.19 5.19
CA LEU A 71 -5.67 -6.57 4.69
C LEU A 71 -5.35 -6.61 3.20
N ARG A 72 -5.98 -5.74 2.40
CA ARG A 72 -5.63 -5.59 0.98
C ARG A 72 -4.21 -5.05 0.79
N GLY A 73 -3.72 -4.27 1.74
CA GLY A 73 -2.34 -3.79 1.83
C GLY A 73 -1.30 -4.91 1.77
N ILE A 74 -1.63 -6.16 2.14
CA ILE A 74 -0.72 -7.31 2.00
C ILE A 74 -0.34 -7.52 0.53
N VAL A 75 -1.32 -7.44 -0.38
CA VAL A 75 -1.09 -7.57 -1.82
C VAL A 75 -0.26 -6.39 -2.33
N TRP A 76 -0.58 -5.17 -1.88
CA TRP A 76 0.18 -3.98 -2.25
C TRP A 76 1.62 -4.02 -1.75
N TYR A 77 1.85 -4.58 -0.56
CA TYR A 77 3.19 -4.78 0.00
C TYR A 77 4.00 -5.76 -0.83
N GLY A 78 3.42 -6.91 -1.20
CA GLY A 78 4.06 -7.88 -2.08
C GLY A 78 4.41 -7.29 -3.46
N GLY A 79 3.46 -6.59 -4.08
CA GLY A 79 3.70 -5.91 -5.36
C GLY A 79 4.76 -4.81 -5.26
N SER A 80 4.76 -4.05 -4.16
CA SER A 80 5.74 -2.99 -3.94
C SER A 80 7.15 -3.53 -3.68
N LEU A 81 7.28 -4.62 -2.92
CA LEU A 81 8.54 -5.34 -2.74
C LEU A 81 9.14 -5.77 -4.08
N LEU A 82 8.33 -6.39 -4.94
CA LEU A 82 8.76 -6.84 -6.25
C LEU A 82 9.20 -5.66 -7.14
N ALA A 83 8.37 -4.62 -7.23
CA ALA A 83 8.66 -3.48 -8.08
C ALA A 83 9.93 -2.72 -7.64
N TRP A 84 10.09 -2.47 -6.33
CA TRP A 84 11.31 -1.84 -5.82
C TRP A 84 12.54 -2.74 -5.94
N ALA A 85 12.42 -4.07 -5.80
CA ALA A 85 13.54 -4.97 -6.02
C ALA A 85 14.08 -4.87 -7.46
N VAL A 86 13.19 -4.82 -8.45
CA VAL A 86 13.58 -4.60 -9.86
C VAL A 86 14.25 -3.24 -10.05
N ILE A 87 13.63 -2.16 -9.55
CA ILE A 87 14.17 -0.80 -9.68
C ILE A 87 15.56 -0.69 -9.04
N LEU A 88 15.73 -1.18 -7.81
CA LEU A 88 16.99 -1.11 -7.09
C LEU A 88 18.09 -1.96 -7.73
N SER A 89 17.75 -3.10 -8.37
CA SER A 89 18.73 -3.93 -9.07
C SER A 89 19.34 -3.25 -10.31
N GLU A 90 18.63 -2.29 -10.88
CA GLU A 90 19.01 -1.59 -12.11
C GLU A 90 19.36 -0.11 -11.88
N THR A 91 19.41 0.35 -10.62
CA THR A 91 19.67 1.75 -10.30
C THR A 91 20.97 1.93 -9.51
N PRO A 92 22.10 2.21 -10.16
CA PRO A 92 23.39 2.40 -9.48
C PRO A 92 23.40 3.59 -8.51
N ALA A 93 22.53 4.57 -8.75
CA ALA A 93 22.41 5.78 -7.94
C ALA A 93 21.68 5.57 -6.61
N LEU A 94 20.98 4.44 -6.42
CA LEU A 94 20.20 4.14 -5.22
C LEU A 94 20.84 2.96 -4.47
N PRO A 95 21.56 3.20 -3.37
CA PRO A 95 22.22 2.12 -2.64
C PRO A 95 21.18 1.24 -1.94
N THR A 96 21.35 -0.09 -2.03
CA THR A 96 20.50 -1.08 -1.34
C THR A 96 20.80 -1.09 0.16
N THR A 97 20.15 -0.18 0.88
CA THR A 97 20.21 -0.02 2.34
C THR A 97 18.89 -0.43 2.99
N PRO A 98 18.83 -0.63 4.33
CA PRO A 98 17.56 -0.86 5.02
C PRO A 98 16.48 0.21 4.78
N TRP A 99 16.89 1.44 4.45
CA TRP A 99 15.99 2.54 4.13
C TRP A 99 15.36 2.42 2.75
N THR A 100 16.10 1.92 1.76
CA THR A 100 15.57 1.69 0.41
C THR A 100 14.87 0.33 0.32
N PHE A 101 15.45 -0.70 0.94
CA PHE A 101 14.90 -2.04 1.03
C PHE A 101 15.01 -2.53 2.48
N PRO A 102 13.90 -2.63 3.23
CA PRO A 102 12.49 -2.63 2.78
C PRO A 102 11.74 -1.29 2.94
N GLY A 103 12.40 -0.19 3.31
CA GLY A 103 11.70 1.08 3.64
C GLY A 103 10.83 1.66 2.52
N LEU A 104 11.29 1.68 1.25
CA LEU A 104 10.48 2.19 0.14
C LEU A 104 9.20 1.35 -0.09
N PRO A 105 9.26 0.00 -0.09
CA PRO A 105 8.06 -0.83 -0.10
C PRO A 105 7.04 -0.50 1.00
N ILE A 106 7.52 -0.26 2.22
CA ILE A 106 6.66 0.10 3.35
C ILE A 106 5.95 1.42 3.09
N VAL A 107 6.69 2.45 2.69
CA VAL A 107 6.12 3.78 2.43
C VAL A 107 5.13 3.76 1.27
N THR A 108 5.46 3.08 0.17
CA THR A 108 4.53 2.94 -0.96
C THR A 108 3.24 2.24 -0.53
N THR A 109 3.35 1.15 0.21
CA THR A 109 2.17 0.41 0.70
C THR A 109 1.32 1.26 1.63
N ALA A 110 1.93 1.93 2.61
CA ALA A 110 1.23 2.81 3.53
C ALA A 110 0.52 3.96 2.80
N GLY A 111 1.17 4.54 1.79
CA GLY A 111 0.59 5.55 0.92
C GLY A 111 -0.63 5.03 0.14
N LEU A 112 -0.54 3.83 -0.45
CA LEU A 112 -1.65 3.21 -1.18
C LEU A 112 -2.84 2.87 -0.27
N VAL A 113 -2.57 2.27 0.89
CA VAL A 113 -3.62 1.98 1.89
C VAL A 113 -4.27 3.28 2.35
N GLY A 114 -3.49 4.30 2.72
CA GLY A 114 -4.02 5.59 3.16
C GLY A 114 -4.86 6.29 2.08
N LEU A 115 -4.40 6.25 0.83
CA LEU A 115 -5.15 6.79 -0.31
C LEU A 115 -6.48 6.07 -0.51
N LEU A 116 -6.49 4.73 -0.49
CA LEU A 116 -7.70 3.93 -0.68
C LEU A 116 -8.70 4.13 0.49
N VAL A 117 -8.21 4.18 1.72
CA VAL A 117 -9.02 4.55 2.89
C VAL A 117 -9.61 5.94 2.71
N GLY A 118 -8.81 6.92 2.25
CA GLY A 118 -9.28 8.28 1.98
C GLY A 118 -10.37 8.35 0.92
N ILE A 119 -10.17 7.65 -0.21
CA ILE A 119 -11.16 7.59 -1.29
C ILE A 119 -12.46 6.97 -0.78
N ARG A 120 -12.41 5.82 -0.11
CA ARG A 120 -13.61 5.13 0.41
C ARG A 120 -14.32 5.92 1.50
N SER A 121 -13.57 6.56 2.40
CA SER A 121 -14.16 7.36 3.47
C SER A 121 -14.84 8.64 2.95
N TRP A 122 -14.35 9.22 1.85
CA TRP A 122 -14.95 10.43 1.27
C TRP A 122 -16.08 10.15 0.27
N THR A 123 -15.97 9.09 -0.53
CA THR A 123 -16.94 8.76 -1.58
C THR A 123 -18.03 7.78 -1.14
N GLY A 124 -17.82 7.04 -0.06
CA GLY A 124 -18.70 5.94 0.36
C GLY A 124 -18.68 4.72 -0.57
N LEU A 125 -17.84 4.73 -1.61
CA LEU A 125 -17.78 3.65 -2.60
C LEU A 125 -17.14 2.39 -2.01
N ASP A 126 -17.78 1.25 -2.25
CA ASP A 126 -17.22 -0.04 -1.87
C ASP A 126 -16.31 -0.56 -3.01
N LEU A 127 -14.99 -0.46 -2.81
CA LEU A 127 -13.97 -0.85 -3.78
C LEU A 127 -13.77 -2.38 -3.79
N GLN A 128 -14.80 -3.13 -4.15
CA GLN A 128 -14.74 -4.59 -4.28
C GLN A 128 -14.74 -5.01 -5.75
N ALA A 129 -14.03 -6.10 -6.08
CA ALA A 129 -13.86 -6.57 -7.46
C ALA A 129 -15.18 -7.06 -8.12
N GLN A 130 -16.23 -7.29 -7.34
CA GLN A 130 -17.54 -7.79 -7.80
C GLN A 130 -18.69 -6.77 -7.67
N THR A 131 -18.40 -5.51 -7.35
CA THR A 131 -19.38 -4.41 -7.31
C THR A 131 -19.12 -3.43 -8.48
N PRO A 132 -20.04 -2.48 -8.77
CA PRO A 132 -19.78 -1.39 -9.72
C PRO A 132 -18.46 -0.63 -9.45
N GLY A 133 -17.99 -0.63 -8.19
CA GLY A 133 -16.69 -0.09 -7.76
C GLY A 133 -15.45 -0.87 -8.24
N GLY A 134 -15.61 -2.04 -8.87
CA GLY A 134 -14.51 -2.83 -9.44
C GLY A 134 -13.72 -2.07 -10.51
N SER A 135 -14.35 -1.16 -11.26
CA SER A 135 -13.66 -0.31 -12.24
C SER A 135 -12.60 0.59 -11.60
N LEU A 136 -12.84 1.08 -10.39
CA LEU A 136 -11.89 1.93 -9.66
C LEU A 136 -10.69 1.14 -9.18
N LEU A 137 -10.88 -0.11 -8.76
CA LEU A 137 -9.76 -0.97 -8.37
C LEU A 137 -8.82 -1.26 -9.55
N HIS A 138 -9.36 -1.48 -10.75
CA HIS A 138 -8.56 -1.64 -11.97
C HIS A 138 -7.83 -0.35 -12.34
N LEU A 139 -8.49 0.81 -12.22
CA LEU A 139 -7.87 2.11 -12.45
C LEU A 139 -6.72 2.35 -11.47
N VAL A 140 -6.91 2.08 -10.18
CA VAL A 140 -5.85 2.20 -9.17
C VAL A 140 -4.73 1.21 -9.47
N GLY A 141 -5.02 -0.06 -9.73
CA GLY A 141 -4.01 -1.07 -10.06
C GLY A 141 -3.18 -0.69 -11.28
N GLY A 142 -3.83 -0.25 -12.36
CA GLY A 142 -3.15 0.27 -13.55
C GLY A 142 -2.32 1.53 -13.26
N SER A 143 -2.82 2.42 -12.40
CA SER A 143 -2.10 3.62 -11.98
C SER A 143 -0.88 3.32 -11.09
N VAL A 144 -0.95 2.27 -10.28
CA VAL A 144 0.20 1.81 -9.49
C VAL A 144 1.26 1.21 -10.41
N LEU A 145 0.86 0.32 -11.33
CA LEU A 145 1.76 -0.29 -12.29
C LEU A 145 2.43 0.76 -13.20
N GLY A 146 1.64 1.67 -13.76
CA GLY A 146 2.15 2.78 -14.58
C GLY A 146 3.12 3.68 -13.82
N GLY A 147 2.84 3.95 -12.54
CA GLY A 147 3.71 4.73 -11.66
C GLY A 147 5.07 4.05 -11.47
N PHE A 148 5.10 2.74 -11.23
CA PHE A 148 6.35 1.98 -11.14
C PHE A 148 7.12 1.94 -12.46
N LEU A 149 6.44 1.84 -13.61
CA LEU A 149 7.09 1.90 -14.92
C LEU A 149 7.75 3.26 -15.18
N VAL A 150 7.08 4.36 -14.80
CA VAL A 150 7.63 5.72 -14.88
C VAL A 150 8.83 5.88 -13.94
N LEU A 151 8.72 5.40 -12.70
CA LEU A 151 9.84 5.40 -11.75
C LEU A 151 11.03 4.60 -12.28
N TYR A 152 10.80 3.42 -12.83
CA TYR A 152 11.84 2.61 -13.46
C TYR A 152 12.51 3.35 -14.64
N ALA A 153 11.73 3.97 -15.52
CA ALA A 153 12.27 4.76 -16.62
C ALA A 153 13.16 5.92 -16.14
N ILE A 154 12.76 6.62 -15.08
CA ILE A 154 13.54 7.74 -14.53
C ILE A 154 14.79 7.23 -13.82
N LEU A 155 14.63 6.29 -12.89
CA LEU A 155 15.68 5.89 -11.96
C LEU A 155 16.68 4.92 -12.60
N ALA A 156 16.21 3.89 -13.31
CA ALA A 156 17.07 2.89 -13.92
C ALA A 156 17.55 3.28 -15.32
N GLN A 157 16.71 3.95 -16.12
CA GLN A 157 17.06 4.32 -17.51
C GLN A 157 17.51 5.78 -17.68
N GLY A 158 17.56 6.56 -16.60
CA GLY A 158 17.98 7.96 -16.64
C GLY A 158 17.06 8.88 -17.46
N ARG A 159 15.77 8.54 -17.59
CA ARG A 159 14.80 9.40 -18.30
C ARG A 159 14.49 10.66 -17.49
N SER A 160 14.02 11.69 -18.20
CA SER A 160 13.67 12.98 -17.61
C SER A 160 12.55 12.86 -16.58
N ILE A 161 12.69 13.59 -15.47
CA ILE A 161 11.66 13.74 -14.43
C ILE A 161 10.34 14.31 -14.97
N LEU A 162 10.36 14.93 -16.15
CA LEU A 162 9.15 15.38 -16.85
C LEU A 162 8.16 14.24 -17.09
N LEU A 163 8.62 12.99 -17.23
CA LEU A 163 7.73 11.83 -17.33
C LEU A 163 6.81 11.70 -16.10
N LEU A 164 7.31 12.04 -14.91
CA LEU A 164 6.50 12.02 -13.69
C LEU A 164 5.40 13.08 -13.72
N VAL A 165 5.71 14.28 -14.22
CA VAL A 165 4.74 15.38 -14.36
C VAL A 165 3.66 15.01 -15.40
N LEU A 166 4.08 14.48 -16.55
CA LEU A 166 3.18 14.03 -17.60
C LEU A 166 2.29 12.89 -17.12
N TYR A 167 2.85 11.96 -16.34
CA TYR A 167 2.12 10.86 -15.74
C TYR A 167 1.09 11.34 -14.71
N ALA A 168 1.48 12.25 -13.81
CA ALA A 168 0.54 12.85 -12.87
C ALA A 168 -0.59 13.59 -13.60
N GLY A 169 -0.26 14.33 -14.67
CA GLY A 169 -1.25 14.98 -15.53
C GLY A 169 -2.20 13.99 -16.19
N SER A 170 -1.70 12.86 -16.70
CA SER A 170 -2.56 11.84 -17.33
C SER A 170 -3.49 11.16 -16.33
N LEU A 171 -3.06 10.97 -15.07
CA LEU A 171 -3.94 10.48 -14.01
C LEU A 171 -5.08 11.45 -13.69
N VAL A 172 -4.80 12.75 -13.64
CA VAL A 172 -5.83 13.78 -13.43
C VAL A 172 -6.84 13.79 -14.58
N VAL A 173 -6.35 13.74 -15.83
CA VAL A 173 -7.21 13.68 -17.02
C VAL A 173 -8.03 12.38 -17.03
N GLY A 174 -7.39 11.24 -16.75
CA GLY A 174 -8.06 9.94 -16.70
C GLY A 174 -9.15 9.89 -15.63
N TRP A 175 -8.88 10.45 -14.45
CA TRP A 175 -9.87 10.60 -13.38
C TRP A 175 -11.05 11.47 -13.81
N HIS A 176 -10.79 12.63 -14.42
CA HIS A 176 -11.83 13.54 -14.88
C HIS A 176 -12.71 12.90 -15.96
N LEU A 177 -12.11 12.17 -16.91
CA LEU A 177 -12.84 11.45 -17.94
C LEU A 177 -13.70 10.32 -17.35
N TRP A 178 -13.15 9.56 -16.41
CA TRP A 178 -13.88 8.51 -15.70
C TRP A 178 -15.10 9.09 -14.97
N ARG A 179 -14.90 10.17 -14.20
CA ARG A 179 -15.98 10.84 -13.45
C ARG A 179 -17.10 11.31 -14.38
N ASN A 180 -16.77 11.89 -15.53
CA ASN A 180 -17.76 12.42 -16.46
C ASN A 180 -18.56 11.34 -17.20
N HIS A 181 -17.97 10.17 -17.46
CA HIS A 181 -18.63 9.10 -18.24
C HIS A 181 -19.40 8.12 -17.36
N TRP A 182 -18.96 7.89 -16.13
CA TRP A 182 -19.52 6.84 -15.26
C TRP A 182 -20.16 7.39 -13.98
N GLY A 183 -19.78 8.59 -13.52
CA GLY A 183 -20.36 9.19 -12.32
C GLY A 183 -21.80 9.70 -12.50
N SER A 184 -22.24 9.98 -13.73
CA SER A 184 -23.60 10.46 -14.02
C SER A 184 -24.63 9.36 -14.28
N ALA A 185 -24.19 8.10 -14.38
CA ALA A 185 -25.08 6.96 -14.65
C ALA A 185 -25.71 6.39 -13.36
N GLU A 186 -25.04 6.50 -12.22
CA GLU A 186 -25.57 6.02 -10.92
C GLU A 186 -26.73 6.90 -10.40
N ASP A 187 -26.65 8.22 -10.57
CA ASP A 187 -27.69 9.18 -10.14
C ASP A 187 -29.03 9.05 -10.89
N GLN A 188 -29.05 8.43 -12.09
CA GLN A 188 -30.26 8.28 -12.91
C GLN A 188 -30.97 6.92 -12.71
N SER A 189 -30.34 5.98 -12.01
CA SER A 189 -30.95 4.66 -11.73
C SER A 189 -31.75 4.61 -10.41
N SER A 190 -31.68 5.69 -9.62
CA SER A 190 -32.35 5.85 -8.33
C SER A 190 -33.55 6.80 -8.36
N SER A 191 -33.97 7.28 -9.54
CA SER A 191 -35.17 8.09 -9.75
C SER A 191 -36.33 7.30 -10.36
#